data_AF-A0A920EDC9-F1
#
_entry.id   AF-A0A920EDC9-F1
#
_cell.length_a   1.000
_cell.length_b   1.000
_cell.length_c   1.000
_cell.angle_alpha   90.00
_cell.angle_beta   90.00
_cell.angle_gamma   90.00
#
_symmetry.space_group_name_H-M   'P 1'
#
loop_
_entity.id
_entity.type
_entity.pdbx_description
1 polymer ?
#
loop_
_entity_poly.entity_id
_entity_poly.type
_entity_poly.pdbx_seq_one_letter_code
_entity_poly.pdbx_strand_id
1 'polypeptide(L)'
;MNAEMKEAINAIAADKGMRPEVLYAVLADALESAYKKMPDAHEYAWVTIDPDTMEYRVIAQDLDDEGEPFGEEFEVTPDNFGRIAALAFKQVLAQGIREEEREQKYEEYAGREGDIVTGIIQQSDSRYTLLDLGRVEALLPRAEQVPNERPDSNTRIKAYIVEVRKLQRVLK
;
A
#
# COMPACT_ATOMS: atom_id res chain seq x y z
N MET A 1 -20.42 -9.50 -8.81
CA MET A 1 -19.77 -8.83 -7.67
C MET A 1 -18.99 -9.78 -6.77
N ASN A 2 -19.61 -10.67 -5.97
CA ASN A 2 -18.85 -11.54 -5.05
C ASN A 2 -17.89 -12.52 -5.76
N ALA A 3 -18.31 -13.12 -6.87
CA ALA A 3 -17.45 -13.99 -7.68
C ALA A 3 -16.26 -13.22 -8.32
N GLU A 4 -16.50 -12.01 -8.83
CA GLU A 4 -15.45 -11.15 -9.41
C GLU A 4 -14.44 -10.69 -8.36
N MET A 5 -14.89 -10.41 -7.12
CA MET A 5 -14.00 -10.06 -6.01
C MET A 5 -13.11 -11.24 -5.62
N LYS A 6 -13.66 -12.46 -5.55
CA LYS A 6 -12.90 -13.68 -5.26
C LYS A 6 -11.84 -13.94 -6.34
N GLU A 7 -12.22 -13.85 -7.61
CA GLU A 7 -11.26 -13.98 -8.73
C GLU A 7 -10.16 -12.91 -8.67
N ALA A 8 -10.52 -11.66 -8.38
CA ALA A 8 -9.54 -10.58 -8.26
C ALA A 8 -8.56 -10.80 -7.08
N ILE A 9 -9.04 -11.28 -5.92
CA ILE A 9 -8.17 -11.62 -4.79
C ILE A 9 -7.20 -12.74 -5.17
N ASN A 10 -7.70 -13.80 -5.79
CA ASN A 10 -6.87 -14.93 -6.18
C ASN A 10 -5.84 -14.53 -7.25
N ALA A 11 -6.23 -13.68 -8.20
CA ALA A 11 -5.32 -13.16 -9.22
C ALA A 11 -4.19 -12.33 -8.59
N ILE A 12 -4.51 -11.43 -7.64
CA ILE A 12 -3.49 -10.65 -6.94
C ILE A 12 -2.63 -11.54 -6.04
N ALA A 13 -3.22 -12.49 -5.31
CA ALA A 13 -2.47 -13.42 -4.48
C ALA A 13 -1.41 -14.16 -5.31
N ALA A 14 -1.82 -14.69 -6.46
CA ALA A 14 -0.94 -15.38 -7.40
C ALA A 14 0.18 -14.47 -7.94
N ASP A 15 -0.16 -13.26 -8.41
CA ASP A 15 0.80 -12.27 -8.91
C ASP A 15 1.85 -11.89 -7.83
N LYS A 16 1.38 -11.77 -6.59
CA LYS A 16 2.19 -11.40 -5.43
C LYS A 16 3.04 -12.52 -4.83
N GLY A 17 2.90 -13.75 -5.31
CA GLY A 17 3.45 -14.92 -4.62
C GLY A 17 2.91 -15.06 -3.18
N MET A 18 1.75 -14.46 -2.89
CA MET A 18 1.10 -14.52 -1.60
C MET A 18 0.01 -15.60 -1.61
N ARG A 19 -0.26 -16.17 -0.44
CA ARG A 19 -1.42 -17.06 -0.30
C ARG A 19 -2.69 -16.20 -0.18
N PRO A 20 -3.82 -16.58 -0.82
CA PRO A 20 -5.07 -15.81 -0.77
C PRO A 20 -5.54 -15.45 0.64
N GLU A 21 -5.26 -16.30 1.62
CA GLU A 21 -5.59 -16.10 3.03
C GLU A 21 -4.97 -14.81 3.60
N VAL A 22 -3.79 -14.42 3.12
CA VAL A 22 -3.12 -13.18 3.56
C VAL A 22 -3.90 -11.97 3.08
N LEU A 23 -4.40 -11.98 1.83
CA LEU A 23 -5.19 -10.87 1.30
C LEU A 23 -6.57 -10.78 1.97
N TYR A 24 -7.17 -11.91 2.34
CA TYR A 24 -8.40 -11.92 3.13
C TYR A 24 -8.19 -11.26 4.49
N ALA A 25 -7.09 -11.56 5.17
CA ALA A 25 -6.75 -10.92 6.44
C ALA A 25 -6.56 -9.40 6.29
N VAL A 26 -5.79 -8.95 5.29
CA VAL A 26 -5.60 -7.52 5.03
C VAL A 26 -6.92 -6.81 4.73
N LEU A 27 -7.82 -7.48 4.00
CA LEU A 27 -9.14 -6.93 3.72
C LEU A 27 -9.97 -6.86 5.01
N ALA A 28 -9.99 -7.91 5.84
CA ALA A 28 -10.70 -7.92 7.11
C ALA A 28 -10.22 -6.78 8.03
N ASP A 29 -8.92 -6.58 8.17
CA ASP A 29 -8.32 -5.49 8.96
C ASP A 29 -8.74 -4.10 8.46
N ALA A 30 -8.79 -3.93 7.13
CA ALA A 30 -9.22 -2.69 6.51
C ALA A 30 -10.71 -2.41 6.76
N LEU A 31 -11.55 -3.44 6.74
CA LEU A 31 -12.98 -3.35 7.04
C LEU A 31 -13.23 -3.07 8.51
N GLU A 32 -12.51 -3.73 9.41
CA GLU A 32 -12.56 -3.48 10.84
C GLU A 32 -12.19 -2.02 11.14
N SER A 33 -11.10 -1.54 10.54
CA SER A 33 -10.66 -0.14 10.65
C SER A 33 -11.69 0.85 10.11
N ALA A 34 -12.47 0.47 9.10
CA ALA A 34 -13.56 1.29 8.57
C ALA A 34 -14.79 1.26 9.50
N TYR A 35 -15.11 0.11 10.06
CA TYR A 35 -16.18 -0.08 11.03
C TYR A 35 -15.93 0.74 12.31
N LYS A 36 -14.74 0.62 12.91
CA LYS A 36 -14.35 1.34 14.15
C LYS A 36 -14.36 2.87 14.04
N LYS A 37 -14.47 3.43 12.82
CA LYS A 37 -14.62 4.87 12.57
C LYS A 37 -16.08 5.33 12.51
N MET A 38 -17.03 4.42 12.55
CA MET A 38 -18.46 4.75 12.58
C MET A 38 -18.87 5.26 13.96
N PRO A 39 -19.87 6.16 14.06
CA PRO A 39 -20.34 6.69 15.34
C PRO A 39 -20.81 5.64 16.34
N ASP A 40 -21.46 4.57 15.85
CA ASP A 40 -22.07 3.51 16.68
C ASP A 40 -21.24 2.22 16.66
N ALA A 41 -19.93 2.33 16.45
CA ALA A 41 -19.06 1.16 16.42
C ALA A 41 -18.86 0.59 17.82
N HIS A 42 -18.97 -0.74 17.94
CA HIS A 42 -18.60 -1.45 19.16
C HIS A 42 -17.08 -1.40 19.36
N GLU A 43 -16.67 -1.24 20.62
CA GLU A 43 -15.26 -1.11 21.02
C GLU A 43 -14.46 -2.38 20.69
N TYR A 44 -15.01 -3.54 21.05
CA TYR A 44 -14.44 -4.84 20.74
C TYR A 44 -15.23 -5.51 19.61
N ALA A 45 -14.76 -5.29 18.39
CA ALA A 45 -15.35 -5.84 17.18
C ALA A 45 -14.28 -6.18 16.13
N TRP A 46 -14.55 -7.21 15.34
CA TRP A 46 -13.71 -7.68 14.25
C TRP A 46 -14.55 -8.07 13.04
N VAL A 47 -13.91 -8.14 11.87
CA VAL A 47 -14.57 -8.53 10.62
C VAL A 47 -14.17 -9.94 10.23
N THR A 48 -15.16 -10.75 9.89
CA THR A 48 -14.97 -12.07 9.30
C THR A 48 -15.36 -12.03 7.84
N ILE A 49 -14.64 -12.79 6.99
CA ILE A 49 -14.93 -12.91 5.56
C ILE A 49 -14.98 -14.40 5.23
N ASP A 50 -16.10 -14.84 4.66
CA ASP A 50 -16.21 -16.18 4.10
C ASP A 50 -15.43 -16.26 2.77
N PRO A 51 -14.41 -17.13 2.64
CA PRO A 51 -13.56 -17.20 1.45
C PRO A 51 -14.28 -17.79 0.22
N ASP A 52 -15.43 -18.43 0.41
CA ASP A 52 -16.21 -19.04 -0.66
C ASP A 52 -17.30 -18.11 -1.18
N THR A 53 -18.04 -17.47 -0.28
CA THR A 53 -19.16 -16.60 -0.64
C THR A 53 -18.77 -15.13 -0.73
N MET A 54 -17.61 -14.75 -0.20
CA MET A 54 -17.18 -13.35 0.03
C MET A 54 -18.14 -12.57 0.93
N GLU A 55 -18.95 -13.26 1.72
CA GLU A 55 -19.81 -12.64 2.71
C GLU A 55 -18.97 -12.14 3.88
N TYR A 56 -19.09 -10.86 4.19
CA TYR A 56 -18.43 -10.24 5.34
C TYR A 56 -19.44 -10.06 6.46
N ARG A 57 -19.01 -10.29 7.70
CA ARG A 57 -19.81 -10.02 8.91
C ARG A 57 -18.97 -9.26 9.92
N VAL A 58 -19.58 -8.31 10.59
CA VAL A 58 -18.97 -7.63 11.74
C VAL A 58 -19.47 -8.32 13.00
N ILE A 59 -18.55 -8.90 13.75
CA ILE A 59 -18.84 -9.56 15.02
C ILE A 59 -18.33 -8.65 16.13
N ALA A 60 -19.15 -8.47 17.16
CA ALA A 60 -18.81 -7.72 18.35
C ALA A 60 -19.04 -8.58 19.60
N GLN A 61 -18.36 -8.19 20.67
CA GLN A 61 -18.56 -8.73 22.00
C GLN A 61 -18.44 -7.57 23.00
N ASP A 62 -19.23 -7.62 24.07
CA ASP A 62 -19.15 -6.58 25.10
C ASP A 62 -17.87 -6.74 25.93
N LEU A 63 -17.42 -5.64 26.52
CA LEU A 63 -16.30 -5.62 27.46
C LEU A 63 -16.83 -5.45 28.89
N ASP A 64 -16.19 -6.10 29.86
CA ASP A 64 -16.45 -5.88 31.28
C ASP A 64 -15.77 -4.60 31.82
N ASP A 65 -15.91 -4.34 33.12
CA ASP A 65 -15.35 -3.14 33.77
C ASP A 65 -13.81 -3.10 33.75
N GLU A 66 -13.17 -4.25 33.54
CA GLU A 66 -11.73 -4.42 33.39
C GLU A 66 -11.25 -4.30 31.93
N GLY A 67 -12.18 -4.22 30.97
CA GLY A 67 -11.89 -4.15 29.54
C GLY A 67 -11.64 -5.51 28.89
N GLU A 68 -12.02 -6.60 29.55
CA GLU A 68 -11.90 -7.96 29.03
C GLU A 68 -13.21 -8.38 28.32
N PRO A 69 -13.14 -9.16 27.23
CA PRO A 69 -14.34 -9.60 26.52
C PRO A 69 -15.24 -10.49 27.37
N PHE A 70 -16.52 -10.17 27.44
CA PHE A 70 -17.53 -10.86 28.24
C PHE A 70 -18.82 -11.12 27.44
N GLY A 71 -19.51 -12.21 27.77
CA GLY A 71 -20.79 -12.57 27.15
C GLY A 71 -20.64 -13.29 25.81
N GLU A 72 -21.75 -13.38 25.07
CA GLU A 72 -21.80 -14.03 23.75
C GLU A 72 -21.41 -13.05 22.64
N GLU A 73 -20.79 -13.58 21.59
CA GLU A 73 -20.54 -12.83 20.36
C GLU A 73 -21.86 -12.58 19.62
N PHE A 74 -22.02 -11.38 19.08
CA PHE A 74 -23.22 -11.01 18.31
C PHE A 74 -22.86 -10.24 17.02
N GLU A 75 -23.72 -10.39 16.02
CA GLU A 75 -23.53 -9.75 14.72
C GLU A 75 -24.04 -8.31 14.73
N VAL A 76 -23.18 -7.39 14.29
CA VAL A 76 -23.45 -5.94 14.25
C VAL A 76 -23.18 -5.36 12.86
N THR A 77 -23.26 -6.19 11.82
CA THR A 77 -23.03 -5.79 10.42
C THR A 77 -23.99 -4.67 10.00
N PRO A 78 -23.50 -3.47 9.64
CA PRO A 78 -24.39 -2.38 9.20
C PRO A 78 -25.06 -2.67 7.84
N ASP A 79 -26.29 -2.19 7.62
CA ASP A 79 -27.05 -2.42 6.38
C ASP A 79 -26.31 -2.01 5.09
N ASN A 80 -25.50 -0.94 5.15
CA ASN A 80 -24.75 -0.41 4.01
C ASN A 80 -23.27 -0.84 3.99
N PHE A 81 -22.88 -1.81 4.82
CA PHE A 81 -21.49 -2.20 4.98
C PHE A 81 -20.88 -2.76 3.69
N GLY A 82 -21.69 -3.30 2.79
CA GLY A 82 -21.22 -3.78 1.48
C GLY A 82 -20.62 -2.74 0.55
N ARG A 83 -21.14 -1.52 0.60
CA ARG A 83 -20.53 -0.41 -0.15
C ARG A 83 -19.16 -0.06 0.42
N ILE A 84 -19.04 -0.06 1.73
CA ILE A 84 -17.77 0.20 2.43
C ILE A 84 -16.80 -0.94 2.12
N ALA A 85 -17.29 -2.17 2.08
CA ALA A 85 -16.50 -3.32 1.71
C ALA A 85 -15.94 -3.25 0.31
N ALA A 86 -16.76 -2.87 -0.68
CA ALA A 86 -16.30 -2.68 -2.05
C ALA A 86 -15.24 -1.56 -2.17
N LEU A 87 -15.39 -0.47 -1.41
CA LEU A 87 -14.43 0.63 -1.40
C LEU A 87 -13.10 0.22 -0.75
N ALA A 88 -13.16 -0.39 0.42
CA ALA A 88 -11.97 -0.90 1.12
C ALA A 88 -11.25 -1.96 0.27
N PHE A 89 -12.00 -2.85 -0.37
CA PHE A 89 -11.45 -3.82 -1.31
C PHE A 89 -10.67 -3.15 -2.43
N LYS A 90 -11.28 -2.19 -3.14
CA LYS A 90 -10.59 -1.44 -4.20
C LYS A 90 -9.32 -0.76 -3.69
N GLN A 91 -9.36 -0.21 -2.48
CA GLN A 91 -8.22 0.44 -1.84
C GLN A 91 -7.09 -0.58 -1.59
N VAL A 92 -7.40 -1.71 -0.95
CA VAL A 92 -6.45 -2.78 -0.64
C VAL A 92 -5.84 -3.37 -1.91
N LEU A 93 -6.65 -3.65 -2.94
CA LEU A 93 -6.16 -4.10 -4.24
C LEU A 93 -5.19 -3.09 -4.85
N ALA A 94 -5.57 -1.80 -4.89
CA ALA A 94 -4.73 -0.76 -5.47
C ALA A 94 -3.43 -0.54 -4.69
N GLN A 95 -3.46 -0.67 -3.36
CA GLN A 95 -2.27 -0.65 -2.51
C GLN A 95 -1.37 -1.85 -2.81
N GLY A 96 -1.95 -3.06 -2.87
CA GLY A 96 -1.25 -4.26 -3.29
C GLY A 96 -0.51 -4.05 -4.60
N ILE A 97 -1.20 -3.66 -5.68
CA ILE A 97 -0.57 -3.42 -6.99
C ILE A 97 0.59 -2.42 -6.90
N ARG A 98 0.39 -1.27 -6.24
CA ARG A 98 1.45 -0.25 -6.11
C ARG A 98 2.66 -0.75 -5.33
N GLU A 99 2.44 -1.54 -4.30
CA GLU A 99 3.54 -2.13 -3.52
C GLU A 99 4.30 -3.18 -4.33
N GLU A 100 3.63 -3.86 -5.27
CA GLU A 100 4.22 -4.80 -6.22
C GLU A 100 5.17 -4.07 -7.16
N GLU A 101 4.62 -3.06 -7.84
CA GLU A 101 5.37 -2.28 -8.81
C GLU A 101 6.60 -1.64 -8.13
N ARG A 102 6.47 -1.25 -6.87
CA ARG A 102 7.58 -0.73 -6.08
C ARG A 102 8.61 -1.80 -5.74
N GLU A 103 8.18 -3.02 -5.40
CA GLU A 103 9.08 -4.13 -5.10
C GLU A 103 9.85 -4.54 -6.36
N GLN A 104 9.18 -4.73 -7.51
CA GLN A 104 9.84 -5.02 -8.79
C GLN A 104 10.86 -3.94 -9.15
N LYS A 105 10.48 -2.66 -9.01
CA LYS A 105 11.38 -1.53 -9.24
C LYS A 105 12.55 -1.53 -8.28
N TYR A 106 12.36 -1.91 -7.02
CA TYR A 106 13.46 -2.03 -6.08
C TYR A 106 14.41 -3.17 -6.50
N GLU A 107 13.90 -4.36 -6.79
CA GLU A 107 14.70 -5.51 -7.21
C GLU A 107 15.51 -5.22 -8.49
N GLU A 108 14.93 -4.49 -9.45
CA GLU A 108 15.62 -4.06 -10.68
C GLU A 108 16.86 -3.18 -10.40
N TYR A 109 16.85 -2.40 -9.31
CA TYR A 109 17.92 -1.45 -8.99
C TYR A 109 18.76 -1.83 -7.76
N ALA A 110 18.30 -2.76 -6.92
CA ALA A 110 18.97 -3.13 -5.68
C ALA A 110 20.42 -3.62 -5.89
N GLY A 111 20.68 -4.28 -7.02
CA GLY A 111 22.02 -4.74 -7.40
C GLY A 111 22.85 -3.75 -8.23
N ARG A 112 22.35 -2.53 -8.45
CA ARG A 112 22.97 -1.53 -9.35
C ARG A 112 23.72 -0.43 -8.61
N GLU A 113 23.92 -0.59 -7.30
CA GLU A 113 24.80 0.29 -6.54
C GLU A 113 26.21 0.23 -7.15
N GLY A 114 26.77 1.40 -7.44
CA GLY A 114 28.05 1.50 -8.13
C GLY A 114 27.97 1.65 -9.66
N ASP A 115 26.78 1.52 -10.25
CA ASP A 115 26.61 1.72 -11.69
C ASP A 115 26.48 3.21 -12.06
N ILE A 116 26.91 3.53 -13.29
CA ILE A 116 26.58 4.81 -13.92
C ILE A 116 25.31 4.64 -14.75
N VAL A 117 24.28 5.42 -14.43
CA VAL A 117 23.01 5.47 -15.16
C VAL A 117 22.84 6.79 -15.88
N THR A 118 21.97 6.78 -16.88
CA THR A 118 21.61 7.98 -17.63
C THR A 118 20.16 8.32 -17.32
N GLY A 119 19.92 9.53 -16.85
CA GLY A 119 18.59 10.03 -16.48
C GLY A 119 18.27 11.35 -17.16
N ILE A 120 17.00 11.72 -17.17
CA ILE A 120 16.52 13.02 -17.65
C ILE A 120 16.10 13.86 -16.44
N ILE A 121 16.57 15.10 -16.35
CA ILE A 121 16.14 16.01 -15.28
C ILE A 121 14.66 16.32 -15.46
N GLN A 122 13.82 15.89 -14.52
CA GLN A 122 12.41 16.26 -14.48
C GLN A 122 12.24 17.63 -13.82
N GLN A 123 12.81 17.77 -12.62
CA GLN A 123 12.68 18.96 -11.80
C GLN A 123 14.00 19.25 -11.10
N SER A 124 14.34 20.53 -10.96
CA SER A 124 15.42 20.95 -10.09
C SER A 124 14.95 22.04 -9.14
N ASP A 125 15.27 21.88 -7.85
CA ASP A 125 15.11 22.87 -6.80
C ASP A 125 16.50 23.20 -6.22
N SER A 126 16.56 24.19 -5.33
CA SER A 126 17.71 24.58 -4.52
C SER A 126 18.31 23.45 -3.67
N ARG A 127 17.50 22.46 -3.27
CA ARG A 127 17.91 21.38 -2.35
C ARG A 127 18.31 20.08 -3.05
N TYR A 128 17.62 19.73 -4.13
CA TYR A 128 17.82 18.47 -4.85
C TYR A 128 17.31 18.59 -6.29
N THR A 129 17.76 17.66 -7.13
CA THR A 129 17.30 17.50 -8.51
C THR A 129 16.69 16.11 -8.65
N LEU A 130 15.54 16.00 -9.30
CA LEU A 130 14.89 14.73 -9.62
C LEU A 130 15.25 14.31 -11.04
N LEU A 131 15.75 13.08 -11.16
CA LEU A 131 16.11 12.44 -12.41
C LEU A 131 15.11 11.33 -12.71
N ASP A 132 14.55 11.33 -13.90
CA ASP A 132 13.76 10.22 -14.42
C ASP A 132 14.70 9.22 -15.13
N LEU A 133 14.71 7.98 -14.62
CA LEU A 133 15.46 6.85 -15.18
C LEU A 133 14.57 5.96 -16.07
N GLY A 134 13.36 6.42 -16.41
CA GLY A 134 12.35 5.75 -17.23
C GLY A 134 11.33 4.97 -16.42
N ARG A 135 11.78 4.17 -15.44
CA ARG A 135 10.89 3.35 -14.58
C ARG A 135 10.79 3.87 -13.15
N VAL A 136 11.84 4.54 -12.69
CA VAL A 136 11.99 5.06 -11.33
C VAL A 136 12.49 6.50 -11.40
N GLU A 137 12.15 7.27 -10.36
CA GLU A 137 12.75 8.57 -10.12
C GLU A 137 13.93 8.40 -9.16
N ALA A 138 15.05 9.04 -9.48
CA ALA A 138 16.22 9.14 -8.62
C ALA A 138 16.35 10.57 -8.10
N LEU A 139 16.71 10.69 -6.83
CA LEU A 139 16.99 11.97 -6.20
C LEU A 139 18.49 12.22 -6.21
N LEU A 140 18.93 13.34 -6.78
CA LEU A 140 20.31 13.80 -6.77
C LEU A 140 20.46 14.98 -5.80
N PRO A 141 21.01 14.77 -4.59
CA PRO A 141 21.18 15.82 -3.59
C PRO A 141 22.14 16.90 -4.09
N ARG A 142 21.91 18.15 -3.68
CA ARG A 142 22.78 19.28 -4.08
C ARG A 142 24.25 19.07 -3.70
N ALA A 143 24.53 18.39 -2.59
CA ALA A 143 25.88 18.10 -2.13
C ALA A 143 26.65 17.13 -3.04
N GLU A 144 25.94 16.32 -3.83
CA GLU A 144 26.52 15.32 -4.74
C GLU A 144 26.50 15.80 -6.21
N GLN A 145 26.02 17.01 -6.46
CA GLN A 145 26.04 17.63 -7.78
C GLN A 145 27.42 18.21 -8.08
N VAL A 146 27.79 18.22 -9.36
CA VAL A 146 29.04 18.86 -9.80
C VAL A 146 28.97 20.36 -9.50
N PRO A 147 29.99 20.92 -8.83
CA PRO A 147 30.03 22.35 -8.55
C PRO A 147 29.91 23.17 -9.84
N ASN A 148 29.06 24.20 -9.81
CA ASN A 148 28.78 25.12 -10.92
C ASN A 148 28.02 24.52 -12.12
N GLU A 149 27.68 23.24 -12.11
CA GLU A 149 26.75 22.68 -13.09
C GLU A 149 25.33 23.16 -12.78
N ARG A 150 24.62 23.62 -13.82
CA ARG A 150 23.22 24.04 -13.72
C ARG A 150 22.35 22.94 -14.31
N PRO A 151 21.61 22.18 -13.47
CA PRO A 151 20.67 21.20 -13.97
C PRO A 151 19.48 21.90 -14.64
N ASP A 152 19.50 21.93 -15.97
CA ASP A 152 18.38 22.41 -16.78
C ASP A 152 17.34 21.29 -16.97
N SER A 153 16.07 21.63 -16.78
CA SER A 153 14.97 20.67 -16.98
C SER A 153 14.99 20.08 -18.39
N ASN A 154 14.59 18.82 -18.50
CA ASN A 154 14.58 18.02 -19.71
C ASN A 154 15.97 17.72 -20.33
N THR A 155 17.05 17.98 -19.58
CA THR A 155 18.41 17.63 -20.01
C THR A 155 18.79 16.24 -19.52
N ARG A 156 19.55 15.51 -20.35
CA ARG A 156 20.05 14.18 -20.04
C ARG A 156 21.39 14.26 -19.31
N ILE A 157 21.50 13.60 -18.16
CA ILE A 157 22.73 13.56 -17.35
C ILE A 157 23.14 12.12 -17.09
N LYS A 158 24.43 11.92 -16.84
CA LYS A 158 24.94 10.68 -16.27
C LYS A 158 25.12 10.86 -14.77
N ALA A 159 24.62 9.91 -14.00
CA ALA A 159 24.71 9.91 -12.55
C ALA A 159 25.26 8.56 -12.07
N TYR A 160 25.97 8.59 -10.95
CA TYR A 160 26.45 7.39 -10.26
C TYR A 160 25.44 7.00 -9.18
N ILE A 161 25.04 5.73 -9.13
CA ILE A 161 24.13 5.23 -8.09
C ILE A 161 24.93 5.00 -6.81
N VAL A 162 24.75 5.88 -5.82
CA VAL A 162 25.37 5.75 -4.49
C VAL A 162 24.63 4.71 -3.65
N GLU A 163 23.30 4.72 -3.69
CA GLU A 163 22.47 3.84 -2.88
C GLU A 163 21.08 3.64 -3.47
N VAL A 164 20.46 2.51 -3.15
CA VAL A 164 19.05 2.23 -3.49
C VAL A 164 18.27 1.87 -2.23
N ARG A 165 17.27 2.69 -1.89
CA ARG A 165 16.47 2.54 -0.65
C ARG A 165 14.98 2.46 -0.93
N LYS A 166 14.28 1.64 -0.15
CA LYS A 166 12.80 1.63 -0.12
C LYS A 166 12.30 2.78 0.76
N LEU A 167 11.82 3.86 0.13
CA LEU A 167 11.14 4.92 0.87
C LEU A 167 9.70 4.50 1.18
N GLN A 168 9.36 4.43 2.46
CA GLN A 168 7.96 4.45 2.88
C GLN A 168 7.49 5.90 2.86
N ARG A 169 6.55 6.22 1.96
CA ARG A 169 5.97 7.55 1.90
C ARG A 169 5.04 7.75 3.10
N VAL A 170 5.56 8.34 4.17
CA VAL A 170 4.72 8.88 5.25
C VAL A 170 4.04 10.12 4.67
N LEU A 171 2.74 10.02 4.42
CA LEU A 171 1.92 11.19 4.09
C LEU A 171 2.01 12.13 5.30
N LYS A 172 2.63 13.30 5.10
CA LYS A 172 2.51 14.44 6.01
C LYS A 172 1.24 15.21 5.69
#